data_AF-A0A3E4Q810-F1
#
_entry.id   AF-A0A3E4Q810-F1
#
_cell.length_a   1.000
_cell.length_b   1.000
_cell.length_c   1.000
_cell.angle_alpha   90.00
_cell.angle_beta   90.00
_cell.angle_gamma   90.00
#
_symmetry.space_group_name_H-M   'P 1'
#
loop_
_entity.id
_entity.type
_entity.pdbx_description
1 polymer ?
#
loop_
_entity_poly.entity_id
_entity_poly.type
_entity_poly.pdbx_seq_one_letter_code
_entity_poly.pdbx_strand_id
1 'polypeptide(L)' 'MTTTKKELSYFRLKLENYLSEHFPEMLGDKPFITARANEALSTYCDAVAQGFSHPEAESMA' A
#
# COMPACT_ATOMS: atom_id res chain seq x y z
N MET A 1 15.90 -6.30 7.18
CA MET A 1 14.79 -6.08 6.23
C MET A 1 13.44 -6.11 6.96
N THR A 2 13.21 -5.20 7.92
CA THR A 2 11.94 -5.12 8.69
C THR A 2 10.99 -4.05 8.14
N THR A 3 11.54 -3.04 7.45
CA THR A 3 10.80 -1.91 6.88
C THR A 3 9.75 -2.38 5.87
N THR A 4 10.14 -3.24 4.91
CA THR A 4 9.25 -3.74 3.85
C THR A 4 7.98 -4.42 4.37
N LYS A 5 8.08 -5.19 5.47
CA LYS A 5 6.92 -5.85 6.08
C LYS A 5 5.98 -4.86 6.78
N LYS A 6 6.55 -3.82 7.41
CA LYS A 6 5.78 -2.75 8.05
C LYS A 6 5.05 -1.92 7.00
N GLU A 7 5.73 -1.53 5.92
CA GLU A 7 5.13 -0.77 4.82
C GLU A 7 4.01 -1.56 4.12
N LEU A 8 4.22 -2.86 3.87
CA LEU A 8 3.15 -3.71 3.32
C LEU A 8 1.90 -3.73 4.22
N SER A 9 2.13 -3.85 5.53
CA SER A 9 1.04 -3.87 6.51
C SER A 9 0.32 -2.52 6.56
N TYR A 10 1.07 -1.42 6.39
CA TYR A 10 0.54 -0.06 6.32
C TYR A 10 -0.34 0.17 5.08
N PHE A 11 0.18 -0.11 3.87
CA PHE A 11 -0.58 0.06 2.62
C PHE A 11 -1.82 -0.81 2.58
N ARG A 12 -1.72 -2.04 3.07
CA ARG A 12 -2.87 -2.93 3.20
C ARG A 12 -3.94 -2.36 4.12
N LEU A 13 -3.56 -1.89 5.32
CA LEU A 13 -4.51 -1.31 6.28
C LEU A 13 -5.18 -0.06 5.72
N LYS A 14 -4.40 0.83 5.06
CA LYS A 14 -4.91 2.05 4.42
C LYS A 14 -5.92 1.71 3.31
N LEU A 15 -5.63 0.69 2.51
CA LEU A 15 -6.54 0.20 1.47
C LEU A 15 -7.82 -0.42 2.08
N GLU A 16 -7.69 -1.29 3.07
CA GLU A 16 -8.84 -1.89 3.75
C GLU A 16 -9.75 -0.82 4.38
N ASN A 17 -9.19 0.23 4.99
CA ASN A 17 -9.99 1.33 5.52
C ASN A 17 -10.75 2.07 4.40
N TYR A 18 -10.06 2.42 3.31
CA TYR A 18 -10.68 3.08 2.16
C TYR A 18 -11.81 2.25 1.54
N LEU A 19 -11.59 0.95 1.36
CA LEU A 19 -12.62 0.04 0.85
C LEU A 19 -13.78 -0.08 1.83
N SER A 20 -13.55 -0.08 3.13
CA SER A 20 -14.65 -0.13 4.11
C SER A 20 -15.59 1.08 4.04
N GLU A 21 -15.06 2.25 3.68
CA GLU A 21 -15.83 3.49 3.58
C GLU A 21 -16.52 3.65 2.23
N HIS A 22 -15.90 3.20 1.14
CA HIS A 22 -16.36 3.48 -0.23
C HIS A 22 -16.80 2.26 -1.03
N PHE A 23 -16.24 1.08 -0.77
CA PHE A 23 -16.45 -0.17 -1.53
C PHE A 23 -16.47 -1.40 -0.62
N PRO A 24 -17.41 -1.49 0.34
CA PRO A 24 -17.41 -2.55 1.35
C PRO A 24 -17.53 -3.96 0.73
N GLU A 25 -18.11 -4.08 -0.47
CA GLU A 25 -18.18 -5.32 -1.22
C GLU A 25 -16.80 -5.87 -1.65
N MET A 26 -15.80 -5.00 -1.82
CA MET A 26 -14.44 -5.39 -2.23
C MET A 26 -13.58 -5.85 -1.06
N LEU A 27 -14.01 -5.64 0.20
CA LEU A 27 -13.28 -6.10 1.39
C LEU A 27 -13.12 -7.63 1.45
N GLY A 28 -14.03 -8.37 0.82
CA GLY A 28 -13.95 -9.83 0.72
C GLY A 28 -12.89 -10.33 -0.26
N ASP A 29 -12.45 -9.48 -1.19
CA ASP A 29 -11.50 -9.84 -2.25
C ASP A 29 -10.06 -9.75 -1.76
N LYS A 30 -9.64 -10.79 -1.02
CA LYS A 30 -8.28 -10.91 -0.51
C LYS A 30 -7.21 -10.89 -1.61
N PRO A 31 -7.38 -11.56 -2.77
CA PRO A 31 -6.46 -11.43 -3.90
C PRO A 31 -6.29 -9.98 -4.36
N PHE A 32 -7.38 -9.24 -4.53
CA PHE A 32 -7.34 -7.82 -4.92
C PHE A 32 -6.59 -6.97 -3.90
N ILE A 33 -6.93 -7.08 -2.61
CA ILE A 33 -6.29 -6.32 -1.54
C ILE A 33 -4.79 -6.62 -1.48
N THR A 34 -4.40 -7.89 -1.63
CA THR A 34 -3.00 -8.30 -1.61
C THR A 34 -2.23 -7.77 -2.82
N ALA A 35 -2.79 -7.89 -4.02
CA ALA A 35 -2.18 -7.39 -5.25
C ALA A 35 -1.96 -5.88 -5.16
N ARG A 36 -2.99 -5.13 -4.76
CA ARG A 36 -2.92 -3.67 -4.72
C ARG A 36 -2.00 -3.16 -3.61
N ALA A 37 -1.96 -3.81 -2.45
CA ALA A 37 -1.00 -3.47 -1.38
C ALA A 37 0.45 -3.75 -1.81
N ASN A 38 0.69 -4.83 -2.56
CA ASN A 38 2.02 -5.13 -3.11
C ASN A 38 2.43 -4.12 -4.18
N GLU A 39 1.51 -3.68 -5.05
CA GLU A 39 1.77 -2.61 -6.03
C GLU A 39 2.15 -1.30 -5.34
N ALA A 40 1.36 -0.84 -4.36
CA ALA A 40 1.66 0.36 -3.59
C ALA A 40 3.05 0.28 -2.92
N LEU A 41 3.38 -0.88 -2.34
CA LEU A 41 4.70 -1.12 -1.77
C LEU A 41 5.82 -1.04 -2.82
N SER A 42 5.61 -1.60 -4.01
CA SER A 42 6.59 -1.52 -5.10
C SER A 42 6.81 -0.07 -5.50
N THR A 43 5.74 0.69 -5.73
CA THR A 43 5.81 2.11 -6.09
C THR A 43 6.53 2.93 -5.01
N TYR A 44 6.23 2.67 -3.73
CA TYR A 44 6.92 3.29 -2.61
C TYR A 44 8.42 2.97 -2.61
N CYS A 45 8.79 1.70 -2.79
CA CYS A 45 10.19 1.28 -2.81
C CYS A 45 10.94 1.89 -3.99
N ASP A 46 10.31 1.95 -5.16
CA ASP A 46 10.88 2.57 -6.37
C ASP A 46 11.08 4.07 -6.19
N ALA A 47 10.13 4.77 -5.55
CA ALA A 47 10.26 6.19 -5.25
C ALA A 47 11.38 6.46 -4.23
N VAL A 48 11.45 5.67 -3.15
CA VAL A 48 12.56 5.78 -2.19
C VAL A 48 13.91 5.50 -2.86
N ALA A 49 13.99 4.50 -3.75
CA ALA A 49 15.21 4.19 -4.51
C ALA A 49 15.61 5.30 -5.49
N GLN A 50 14.63 6.05 -6.02
CA GLN A 50 14.87 7.24 -6.85
C GLN A 50 15.28 8.49 -6.05
N GLY A 51 15.26 8.42 -4.72
CA GLY A 51 15.69 9.51 -3.83
C GLY A 51 14.57 10.40 -3.30
N PHE A 52 13.31 10.03 -3.51
CA PHE A 52 12.17 10.73 -2.91
C PHE A 52 12.13 10.52 -1.39
N SER A 53 11.61 11.51 -0.66
CA SER A 53 11.36 11.37 0.78
C SER A 53 10.22 10.39 1.05
N HIS A 54 10.14 9.86 2.28
CA HIS A 54 9.09 8.89 2.62
C HIS A 54 7.66 9.45 2.43
N PRO A 55 7.34 10.70 2.80
CA PRO A 55 6.02 11.27 2.53
C PRO A 55 5.71 11.43 1.02
N GLU A 56 6.71 11.78 0.21
CA GLU A 56 6.54 11.87 -1.25
C GLU A 56 6.31 10.49 -1.86
N ALA A 57 7.12 9.50 -1.48
CA ALA A 57 6.97 8.12 -1.92
C ALA A 57 5.61 7.53 -1.50
N GLU A 58 5.12 7.86 -0.30
CA GLU A 58 3.79 7.44 0.17
C GLU A 58 2.66 8.10 -0.62
N SER A 59 2.83 9.35 -1.04
CA SER A 59 1.83 10.04 -1.87
C SER A 59 1.78 9.51 -3.31
N MET A 60 2.84 8.86 -3.78
CA MET A 60 2.92 8.24 -5.11
C MET A 60 2.35 6.82 -5.13
N ALA A 61 2.34 6.14 -3.99
CA ALA A 61 1.89 4.75 -3.81
C ALA A 61 0.37 4.64 -3.64
#